data_AF-A0A3D2J7D6-F1
#
_entry.id   AF-A0A3D2J7D6-F1
#
_cell.length_a   1.000
_cell.length_b   1.000
_cell.length_c   1.000
_cell.angle_alpha   90.00
_cell.angle_beta   90.00
_cell.angle_gamma   90.00
#
_symmetry.space_group_name_H-M   'P 1'
#
loop_
_entity.id
_entity.type
_entity.pdbx_description
1 polymer ?
#
loop_
_entity_poly.entity_id
_entity_poly.type
_entity_poly.pdbx_seq_one_letter_code
_entity_poly.pdbx_strand_id
1 'polypeptide(L)'
;LIEMLGGEDGSANKLDLGGPPPNVIMLVGLQGSGKTTSGAKLAKYLLKQGQRPLLVAADMYRPAAVNQLKTLGKQVGVPVYSEPQGANPVDICVNSLAYAREQACSVVILDTAGRLNIDERMMNEVMNIRERVHPREVLLVADAMTGQEAVRVADDFNKAVSLTGMILTKMDGDARGGAALSIRSVTGVPIKFLGVGEKTDALQPFYPERLASRILGMGDVL
;
A
#
# COMPACT_ATOMS: atom_id res chain seq x y z
N LEU A 1 23.51 7.92 1.27
CA LEU A 1 22.21 7.92 0.53
C LEU A 1 21.56 6.54 0.52
N ILE A 2 22.29 5.49 0.10
CA ILE A 2 21.80 4.10 0.11
C ILE A 2 21.39 3.68 1.53
N GLU A 3 22.24 3.89 2.53
CA GLU A 3 21.91 3.60 3.94
C GLU A 3 20.63 4.34 4.40
N MET A 4 20.54 5.64 4.08
CA MET A 4 19.33 6.46 4.33
C MET A 4 18.08 5.98 3.58
N LEU A 5 18.21 5.18 2.51
CA LEU A 5 17.10 4.64 1.70
C LEU A 5 16.78 3.14 1.94
N GLY A 6 17.77 2.33 2.31
CA GLY A 6 17.68 0.87 2.50
C GLY A 6 17.83 0.35 3.93
N GLY A 7 18.46 1.09 4.84
CA GLY A 7 18.97 0.48 6.08
C GLY A 7 20.16 -0.43 5.79
N GLU A 8 20.72 -1.08 6.82
CA GLU A 8 22.03 -1.77 6.72
C GLU A 8 22.07 -2.97 5.74
N ASP A 9 20.92 -3.60 5.42
CA ASP A 9 20.87 -4.82 4.57
C ASP A 9 19.73 -4.85 3.51
N GLY A 10 18.90 -3.81 3.43
CA GLY A 10 17.75 -3.74 2.51
C GLY A 10 16.63 -4.75 2.80
N SER A 11 16.71 -5.55 3.87
CA SER A 11 15.69 -6.53 4.25
C SER A 11 14.37 -5.84 4.64
N ALA A 12 14.48 -4.68 5.28
CA ALA A 12 13.35 -3.82 5.65
C ALA A 12 12.53 -3.35 4.45
N ASN A 13 13.04 -3.42 3.21
CA ASN A 13 12.31 -3.04 2.00
C ASN A 13 11.46 -4.18 1.41
N LYS A 14 11.59 -5.42 1.92
CA LYS A 14 10.77 -6.56 1.48
C LYS A 14 9.46 -6.63 2.27
N LEU A 15 8.43 -7.21 1.67
CA LEU A 15 7.20 -7.53 2.41
C LEU A 15 7.45 -8.69 3.38
N ASP A 16 6.95 -8.53 4.58
CA ASP A 16 6.86 -9.60 5.55
C ASP A 16 5.55 -10.38 5.38
N LEU A 17 5.66 -11.57 4.80
CA LEU A 17 4.56 -12.52 4.63
C LEU A 17 4.81 -13.82 5.42
N GLY A 18 5.62 -13.74 6.48
CA GLY A 18 5.90 -14.88 7.36
C GLY A 18 4.68 -15.29 8.21
N GLY A 19 4.66 -16.56 8.64
CA GLY A 19 3.60 -17.09 9.50
C GLY A 19 2.42 -17.70 8.74
N PRO A 20 1.34 -18.07 9.47
CA PRO A 20 0.22 -18.80 8.90
C PRO A 20 -0.67 -17.90 8.01
N PRO A 21 -1.09 -18.37 6.82
CA PRO A 21 -2.01 -17.62 5.96
C PRO A 21 -3.44 -17.54 6.54
N PRO A 22 -4.25 -16.54 6.13
CA PRO A 22 -3.90 -15.46 5.21
C PRO A 22 -3.06 -14.35 5.89
N ASN A 23 -1.98 -13.92 5.24
CA ASN A 23 -1.26 -12.71 5.64
C ASN A 23 -2.05 -11.47 5.22
N VAL A 24 -2.27 -10.54 6.15
CA VAL A 24 -3.07 -9.34 5.88
C VAL A 24 -2.18 -8.13 5.62
N ILE A 25 -2.43 -7.45 4.50
CA ILE A 25 -1.81 -6.19 4.10
C ILE A 25 -2.90 -5.11 4.09
N MET A 26 -2.73 -4.07 4.89
CA MET A 26 -3.64 -2.93 4.94
C MET A 26 -3.05 -1.74 4.18
N LEU A 27 -3.78 -1.21 3.20
CA LEU A 27 -3.35 -0.01 2.44
C LEU A 27 -4.01 1.24 3.00
N VAL A 28 -3.21 2.23 3.40
CA VAL A 28 -3.67 3.50 3.94
C VAL A 28 -3.11 4.69 3.17
N GLY A 29 -3.65 5.88 3.37
CA GLY A 29 -3.18 7.11 2.74
C GLY A 29 -4.30 8.02 2.22
N LEU A 30 -3.93 9.20 1.76
CA LEU A 30 -4.89 10.22 1.32
C LEU A 30 -5.71 9.80 0.10
N GLN A 31 -6.82 10.49 -0.11
CA GLN A 31 -7.60 10.37 -1.34
C GLN A 31 -6.74 10.75 -2.55
N GLY A 32 -6.84 9.96 -3.63
CA GLY A 32 -6.08 10.20 -4.85
C GLY A 32 -4.61 9.77 -4.81
N SER A 33 -4.09 9.25 -3.68
CA SER A 33 -2.70 8.76 -3.60
C SER A 33 -2.42 7.48 -4.41
N GLY A 34 -3.49 6.81 -4.87
CA GLY A 34 -3.41 5.62 -5.71
C GLY A 34 -3.56 4.28 -4.99
N LYS A 35 -4.20 4.25 -3.79
CA LYS A 35 -4.44 3.02 -2.99
C LYS A 35 -5.05 1.86 -3.80
N THR A 36 -6.23 2.05 -4.37
CA THR A 36 -6.96 1.02 -5.15
C THR A 36 -6.11 0.46 -6.28
N THR A 37 -5.45 1.33 -7.06
CA THR A 37 -4.57 0.92 -8.16
C THR A 37 -3.33 0.18 -7.65
N SER A 38 -2.73 0.67 -6.55
CA SER A 38 -1.56 0.04 -5.92
C SER A 38 -1.90 -1.32 -5.34
N GLY A 39 -3.08 -1.49 -4.75
CA GLY A 39 -3.59 -2.78 -4.28
C GLY A 39 -3.72 -3.79 -5.40
N ALA A 40 -4.34 -3.41 -6.53
CA ALA A 40 -4.45 -4.29 -7.69
C ALA A 40 -3.08 -4.66 -8.29
N LYS A 41 -2.16 -3.70 -8.39
CA LYS A 41 -0.79 -3.95 -8.84
C LYS A 41 -0.03 -4.88 -7.89
N LEU A 42 -0.16 -4.66 -6.59
CA LEU A 42 0.46 -5.48 -5.56
C LEU A 42 -0.08 -6.91 -5.61
N ALA A 43 -1.39 -7.06 -5.77
CA ALA A 43 -2.01 -8.37 -5.95
C ALA A 43 -1.46 -9.10 -7.19
N LYS A 44 -1.33 -8.39 -8.33
CA LYS A 44 -0.72 -8.96 -9.54
C LYS A 44 0.73 -9.36 -9.33
N TYR A 45 1.50 -8.53 -8.62
CA TYR A 45 2.89 -8.82 -8.27
C TYR A 45 2.97 -10.10 -7.42
N LEU A 46 2.18 -10.21 -6.35
CA LEU A 46 2.14 -11.37 -5.46
C LEU A 46 1.66 -12.63 -6.18
N LEU A 47 0.67 -12.52 -7.07
CA LEU A 47 0.22 -13.63 -7.92
C LEU A 47 1.36 -14.20 -8.77
N LYS A 48 2.20 -13.34 -9.35
CA LYS A 48 3.41 -13.77 -10.08
C LYS A 48 4.46 -14.45 -9.20
N GLN A 49 4.46 -14.15 -7.89
CA GLN A 49 5.32 -14.82 -6.89
C GLN A 49 4.71 -16.12 -6.35
N GLY A 50 3.64 -16.63 -6.96
CA GLY A 50 2.98 -17.87 -6.54
C GLY A 50 2.03 -17.74 -5.34
N GLN A 51 1.75 -16.53 -4.88
CA GLN A 51 0.76 -16.30 -3.83
C GLN A 51 -0.68 -16.34 -4.40
N ARG A 52 -1.66 -16.53 -3.52
CA ARG A 52 -3.10 -16.49 -3.83
C ARG A 52 -3.74 -15.26 -3.17
N PRO A 53 -3.61 -14.06 -3.77
CA PRO A 53 -4.12 -12.83 -3.17
C PRO A 53 -5.66 -12.74 -3.25
N LEU A 54 -6.24 -12.02 -2.30
CA LEU A 54 -7.61 -11.54 -2.29
C LEU A 54 -7.59 -10.01 -2.12
N LEU A 55 -8.30 -9.28 -2.97
CA LEU A 55 -8.54 -7.85 -2.78
C LEU A 55 -9.82 -7.64 -1.97
N VAL A 56 -9.83 -6.67 -1.06
CA VAL A 56 -10.99 -6.37 -0.22
C VAL A 56 -11.38 -4.91 -0.40
N ALA A 57 -12.63 -4.68 -0.81
CA ALA A 57 -13.18 -3.36 -1.02
C ALA A 57 -13.69 -2.76 0.31
N ALA A 58 -12.83 -2.09 1.07
CA ALA A 58 -13.19 -1.43 2.32
C ALA A 58 -13.48 0.08 2.17
N ASP A 59 -13.21 0.67 1.00
CA ASP A 59 -13.63 2.04 0.66
C ASP A 59 -15.13 2.09 0.31
N MET A 60 -15.97 2.18 1.35
CA MET A 60 -17.43 2.25 1.22
C MET A 60 -17.98 3.67 1.04
N TYR A 61 -17.11 4.68 1.12
CA TYR A 61 -17.52 6.09 1.09
C TYR A 61 -17.39 6.71 -0.30
N ARG A 62 -16.41 6.28 -1.10
CA ARG A 62 -16.18 6.85 -2.42
C ARG A 62 -17.12 6.20 -3.45
N PRO A 63 -17.84 7.00 -4.26
CA PRO A 63 -18.67 6.47 -5.33
C PRO A 63 -17.88 5.55 -6.27
N ALA A 64 -18.48 4.42 -6.61
CA ALA A 64 -17.92 3.40 -7.49
C ALA A 64 -16.57 2.78 -7.07
N ALA A 65 -16.05 3.02 -5.87
CA ALA A 65 -14.77 2.45 -5.43
C ALA A 65 -14.78 0.91 -5.45
N VAL A 66 -15.87 0.29 -4.96
CA VAL A 66 -16.07 -1.17 -5.04
C VAL A 66 -16.05 -1.67 -6.49
N ASN A 67 -16.73 -0.98 -7.40
CA ASN A 67 -16.79 -1.36 -8.83
C ASN A 67 -15.44 -1.16 -9.53
N GLN A 68 -14.71 -0.10 -9.17
CA GLN A 68 -13.35 0.16 -9.64
C GLN A 68 -12.43 -0.99 -9.23
N LEU A 69 -12.45 -1.38 -7.94
CA LEU A 69 -11.63 -2.47 -7.44
C LEU A 69 -12.00 -3.80 -8.09
N LYS A 70 -13.29 -4.10 -8.28
CA LYS A 70 -13.76 -5.29 -9.02
C LYS A 70 -13.26 -5.33 -10.46
N THR A 71 -13.30 -4.18 -11.16
CA THR A 71 -12.80 -4.06 -12.53
C THR A 71 -11.30 -4.33 -12.59
N LEU A 72 -10.53 -3.73 -11.68
CA LEU A 72 -9.09 -3.95 -11.59
C LEU A 72 -8.76 -5.40 -11.21
N GLY A 73 -9.47 -5.98 -10.23
CA GLY A 73 -9.34 -7.38 -9.83
C GLY A 73 -9.54 -8.33 -11.00
N LYS A 74 -10.60 -8.12 -11.80
CA LYS A 74 -10.84 -8.87 -13.04
C LYS A 74 -9.68 -8.71 -14.03
N GLN A 75 -9.17 -7.49 -14.21
CA GLN A 75 -8.06 -7.21 -15.13
C GLN A 75 -6.75 -7.91 -14.73
N VAL A 76 -6.50 -8.08 -13.42
CA VAL A 76 -5.29 -8.74 -12.92
C VAL A 76 -5.49 -10.21 -12.57
N GLY A 77 -6.70 -10.76 -12.75
CA GLY A 77 -7.03 -12.15 -12.45
C GLY A 77 -7.07 -12.48 -10.95
N VAL A 78 -7.46 -11.50 -10.11
CA VAL A 78 -7.51 -11.65 -8.65
C VAL A 78 -8.95 -11.45 -8.14
N PRO A 79 -9.46 -12.34 -7.26
CA PRO A 79 -10.79 -12.19 -6.69
C PRO A 79 -10.90 -10.94 -5.82
N VAL A 80 -12.11 -10.37 -5.76
CA VAL A 80 -12.43 -9.21 -4.93
C VAL A 80 -13.57 -9.56 -3.98
N TYR A 81 -13.32 -9.43 -2.68
CA TYR A 81 -14.33 -9.49 -1.64
C TYR A 81 -14.96 -8.10 -1.43
N SER A 82 -16.28 -8.06 -1.32
CA SER A 82 -17.05 -6.84 -1.08
C SER A 82 -18.38 -7.20 -0.44
N GLU A 83 -18.90 -6.30 0.40
CA GLU A 83 -20.24 -6.40 0.98
C GLU A 83 -21.21 -5.37 0.36
N PRO A 84 -22.52 -5.46 0.65
CA PRO A 84 -23.49 -4.46 0.22
C PRO A 84 -23.12 -3.03 0.63
N GLN A 85 -23.59 -2.06 -0.15
CA GLN A 85 -23.35 -0.64 0.12
C GLN A 85 -23.88 -0.26 1.52
N GLY A 86 -23.10 0.51 2.28
CA GLY A 86 -23.43 0.91 3.65
C GLY A 86 -22.96 -0.05 4.74
N ALA A 87 -22.39 -1.21 4.38
CA ALA A 87 -21.71 -2.08 5.35
C ALA A 87 -20.52 -1.36 6.02
N ASN A 88 -20.26 -1.72 7.27
CA ASN A 88 -19.19 -1.12 8.06
C ASN A 88 -17.81 -1.59 7.54
N PRO A 89 -16.88 -0.69 7.19
CA PRO A 89 -15.55 -1.08 6.70
C PRO A 89 -14.77 -2.04 7.61
N VAL A 90 -14.93 -1.91 8.94
CA VAL A 90 -14.30 -2.81 9.92
C VAL A 90 -14.84 -4.23 9.77
N ASP A 91 -16.16 -4.37 9.68
CA ASP A 91 -16.81 -5.68 9.53
C ASP A 91 -16.45 -6.33 8.19
N ILE A 92 -16.40 -5.56 7.10
CA ILE A 92 -15.94 -6.04 5.79
C ILE A 92 -14.52 -6.63 5.89
N CYS A 93 -13.61 -5.92 6.55
CA CYS A 93 -12.23 -6.39 6.71
C CYS A 93 -12.19 -7.69 7.53
N VAL A 94 -12.94 -7.78 8.62
CA VAL A 94 -13.00 -8.99 9.47
C VAL A 94 -13.60 -10.18 8.71
N ASN A 95 -14.75 -9.99 8.05
CA ASN A 95 -15.45 -11.04 7.33
C ASN A 95 -14.64 -11.55 6.13
N SER A 96 -13.86 -10.66 5.50
CA SER A 96 -12.96 -11.05 4.40
C SER A 96 -11.92 -12.10 4.81
N LEU A 97 -11.51 -12.16 6.08
CA LEU A 97 -10.55 -13.15 6.56
C LEU A 97 -11.15 -14.56 6.63
N ALA A 98 -12.43 -14.67 7.00
CA ALA A 98 -13.14 -15.95 6.96
C ALA A 98 -13.26 -16.44 5.51
N TYR A 99 -13.71 -15.57 4.61
CA TYR A 99 -13.79 -15.86 3.18
C TYR A 99 -12.42 -16.25 2.59
N ALA A 100 -11.35 -15.53 2.94
CA ALA A 100 -10.00 -15.83 2.47
C ALA A 100 -9.54 -17.24 2.89
N ARG A 101 -9.84 -17.67 4.12
CA ARG A 101 -9.52 -19.02 4.61
C ARG A 101 -10.29 -20.08 3.83
N GLU A 102 -11.58 -19.88 3.62
CA GLU A 102 -12.43 -20.80 2.85
C GLU A 102 -11.95 -20.95 1.39
N GLN A 103 -11.52 -19.85 0.78
CA GLN A 103 -10.99 -19.84 -0.58
C GLN A 103 -9.51 -20.24 -0.66
N ALA A 104 -8.87 -20.55 0.48
CA ALA A 104 -7.44 -20.85 0.63
C ALA A 104 -6.52 -19.75 0.02
N CYS A 105 -6.93 -18.49 0.15
CA CYS A 105 -6.09 -17.33 -0.18
C CYS A 105 -4.93 -17.21 0.82
N SER A 106 -3.72 -16.93 0.31
CA SER A 106 -2.53 -16.79 1.14
C SER A 106 -2.27 -15.36 1.60
N VAL A 107 -2.82 -14.37 0.90
CA VAL A 107 -2.67 -12.95 1.20
C VAL A 107 -4.00 -12.23 1.03
N VAL A 108 -4.33 -11.32 1.95
CA VAL A 108 -5.49 -10.44 1.89
C VAL A 108 -5.00 -8.99 1.84
N ILE A 109 -5.47 -8.23 0.85
CA ILE A 109 -5.09 -6.82 0.64
C ILE A 109 -6.33 -5.96 0.86
N LEU A 110 -6.31 -5.14 1.91
CA LEU A 110 -7.40 -4.25 2.29
C LEU A 110 -7.23 -2.89 1.59
N ASP A 111 -8.13 -2.54 0.67
CA ASP A 111 -8.19 -1.20 0.07
C ASP A 111 -9.13 -0.31 0.90
N THR A 112 -8.56 0.46 1.84
CA THR A 112 -9.34 1.33 2.72
C THR A 112 -9.71 2.64 2.04
N ALA A 113 -10.70 3.33 2.59
CA ALA A 113 -11.03 4.67 2.16
C ALA A 113 -9.84 5.64 2.32
N GLY A 114 -9.82 6.68 1.49
CA GLY A 114 -8.98 7.86 1.70
C GLY A 114 -9.82 9.11 1.90
N ARG A 115 -9.25 10.11 2.57
CA ARG A 115 -9.83 11.45 2.69
C ARG A 115 -8.87 12.51 2.17
N LEU A 116 -9.40 13.70 1.87
CA LEU A 116 -8.60 14.85 1.44
C LEU A 116 -7.67 15.34 2.55
N ASN A 117 -8.16 15.30 3.80
CA ASN A 117 -7.39 15.61 5.00
C ASN A 117 -7.48 14.44 5.97
N ILE A 118 -6.48 14.31 6.83
CA ILE A 118 -6.54 13.39 7.96
C ILE A 118 -7.55 13.95 8.96
N ASP A 119 -8.67 13.26 9.13
CA ASP A 119 -9.67 13.56 10.17
C ASP A 119 -9.73 12.43 11.21
N GLU A 120 -10.15 12.79 12.43
CA GLU A 120 -10.18 11.89 13.58
C GLU A 120 -11.05 10.66 13.33
N ARG A 121 -12.16 10.81 12.63
CA ARG A 121 -13.07 9.71 12.32
C ARG A 121 -12.42 8.69 11.39
N MET A 122 -11.72 9.16 10.35
CA MET A 122 -10.96 8.31 9.44
C MET A 122 -9.85 7.57 10.19
N MET A 123 -9.08 8.27 11.02
CA MET A 123 -8.01 7.63 11.78
C MET A 123 -8.56 6.58 12.74
N ASN A 124 -9.66 6.86 13.43
CA ASN A 124 -10.34 5.89 14.29
C ASN A 124 -10.79 4.65 13.53
N GLU A 125 -11.36 4.80 12.33
CA GLU A 125 -11.74 3.65 11.50
C GLU A 125 -10.55 2.78 11.11
N VAL A 126 -9.45 3.38 10.65
CA VAL A 126 -8.25 2.63 10.24
C VAL A 126 -7.57 1.98 11.46
N MET A 127 -7.55 2.64 12.62
CA MET A 127 -7.10 2.05 13.89
C MET A 127 -7.96 0.84 14.28
N ASN A 128 -9.28 0.96 14.19
CA ASN A 128 -10.21 -0.13 14.47
C ASN A 128 -10.02 -1.31 13.51
N ILE A 129 -9.81 -1.05 12.21
CA ILE A 129 -9.49 -2.12 11.25
C ILE A 129 -8.21 -2.83 11.70
N ARG A 130 -7.13 -2.08 11.95
CA ARG A 130 -5.84 -2.63 12.38
C ARG A 130 -5.97 -3.49 13.63
N GLU A 131 -6.66 -3.01 14.66
CA GLU A 131 -6.85 -3.72 15.92
C GLU A 131 -7.67 -5.01 15.75
N ARG A 132 -8.61 -5.04 14.79
CA ARG A 132 -9.46 -6.21 14.58
C ARG A 132 -8.83 -7.25 13.67
N VAL A 133 -8.04 -6.85 12.68
CA VAL A 133 -7.48 -7.77 11.67
C VAL A 133 -5.99 -8.06 11.83
N HIS A 134 -5.30 -7.34 12.72
CA HIS A 134 -3.88 -7.52 13.04
C HIS A 134 -3.00 -7.65 11.77
N PRO A 135 -2.99 -6.63 10.90
CA PRO A 135 -2.26 -6.68 9.64
C PRO A 135 -0.77 -6.87 9.87
N ARG A 136 -0.16 -7.77 9.08
CA ARG A 136 1.29 -7.99 9.11
C ARG A 136 2.03 -6.85 8.43
N GLU A 137 1.41 -6.26 7.40
CA GLU A 137 1.91 -5.07 6.74
C GLU A 137 0.83 -3.97 6.74
N VAL A 138 1.20 -2.78 7.22
CA VAL A 138 0.42 -1.55 7.05
C VAL A 138 1.21 -0.63 6.13
N LEU A 139 0.76 -0.52 4.89
CA LEU A 139 1.46 0.20 3.84
C LEU A 139 0.81 1.54 3.57
N LEU A 140 1.56 2.62 3.76
CA LEU A 140 1.15 3.94 3.30
C LEU A 140 1.35 4.04 1.79
N VAL A 141 0.30 4.39 1.06
CA VAL A 141 0.38 4.75 -0.35
C VAL A 141 0.45 6.27 -0.45
N ALA A 142 1.59 6.79 -0.89
CA ALA A 142 1.87 8.22 -0.99
C ALA A 142 2.27 8.61 -2.42
N ASP A 143 1.86 9.80 -2.83
CA ASP A 143 2.25 10.39 -4.11
C ASP A 143 3.65 11.01 -3.98
N ALA A 144 4.58 10.65 -4.87
CA ALA A 144 5.94 11.17 -4.83
C ALA A 144 6.04 12.68 -5.16
N MET A 145 5.00 13.27 -5.74
CA MET A 145 4.98 14.68 -6.12
C MET A 145 4.58 15.62 -4.97
N THR A 146 3.99 15.13 -3.88
CA THR A 146 3.37 15.99 -2.85
C THR A 146 4.35 16.59 -1.83
N GLY A 147 5.65 16.32 -1.96
CA GLY A 147 6.71 17.04 -1.23
C GLY A 147 6.56 16.96 0.30
N GLN A 148 6.52 18.12 0.97
CA GLN A 148 6.44 18.22 2.44
C GLN A 148 5.11 17.69 3.01
N GLU A 149 4.02 17.75 2.24
CA GLU A 149 2.73 17.22 2.70
C GLU A 149 2.79 15.71 2.88
N ALA A 150 3.53 15.00 2.02
CA ALA A 150 3.72 13.55 2.14
C ALA A 150 4.41 13.17 3.46
N VAL A 151 5.34 14.01 3.93
CA VAL A 151 6.07 13.79 5.19
C VAL A 151 5.12 13.87 6.38
N ARG A 152 4.27 14.90 6.42
CA ARG A 152 3.31 15.11 7.50
C ARG A 152 2.27 13.99 7.55
N VAL A 153 1.71 13.64 6.39
CA VAL A 153 0.77 12.52 6.24
C VAL A 153 1.40 11.22 6.74
N ALA A 154 2.65 10.94 6.35
CA ALA A 154 3.32 9.72 6.76
C ALA A 154 3.55 9.67 8.27
N ASP A 155 3.94 10.79 8.90
CA ASP A 155 4.10 10.87 10.35
C ASP A 155 2.77 10.64 11.10
N ASP A 156 1.68 11.27 10.64
CA ASP A 156 0.35 11.12 11.25
C ASP A 156 -0.17 9.67 11.15
N PHE A 157 -0.06 9.03 9.98
CA PHE A 157 -0.41 7.62 9.85
C PHE A 157 0.51 6.71 10.66
N ASN A 158 1.82 7.00 10.72
CA ASN A 158 2.75 6.19 11.49
C ASN A 158 2.44 6.22 12.99
N LYS A 159 2.11 7.40 13.53
CA LYS A 159 1.71 7.56 14.94
C LYS A 159 0.44 6.78 15.28
N ALA A 160 -0.53 6.73 14.38
CA ALA A 160 -1.81 6.10 14.65
C ALA A 160 -1.82 4.58 14.42
N VAL A 161 -1.19 4.11 13.33
CA VAL A 161 -1.32 2.72 12.88
C VAL A 161 0.00 1.99 12.70
N SER A 162 1.12 2.61 13.10
CA SER A 162 2.47 2.03 13.06
C SER A 162 2.79 1.42 11.70
N LEU A 163 3.14 2.29 10.74
CA LEU A 163 3.41 1.89 9.37
C LEU A 163 4.60 0.92 9.31
N THR A 164 4.44 -0.17 8.57
CA THR A 164 5.51 -1.15 8.34
C THR A 164 6.25 -0.89 7.03
N GLY A 165 5.64 -0.11 6.13
CA GLY A 165 6.26 0.31 4.88
C GLY A 165 5.44 1.31 4.09
N MET A 166 5.95 1.69 2.94
CA MET A 166 5.25 2.57 2.00
C MET A 166 5.38 2.13 0.54
N ILE A 167 4.37 2.53 -0.25
CA ILE A 167 4.36 2.47 -1.71
C ILE A 167 4.36 3.91 -2.21
N LEU A 168 5.38 4.29 -2.99
CA LEU A 168 5.44 5.61 -3.62
C LEU A 168 4.93 5.54 -5.04
N THR A 169 3.90 6.33 -5.36
CA THR A 169 3.27 6.36 -6.68
C THR A 169 3.79 7.53 -7.52
N LYS A 170 3.50 7.51 -8.84
CA LYS A 170 3.89 8.55 -9.81
C LYS A 170 5.40 8.78 -9.93
N MET A 171 6.19 7.72 -9.74
CA MET A 171 7.65 7.75 -9.82
C MET A 171 8.18 7.78 -11.27
N ASP A 172 7.29 7.69 -12.25
CA ASP A 172 7.54 7.86 -13.69
C ASP A 172 7.64 9.32 -14.13
N GLY A 173 7.18 10.28 -13.32
CA GLY A 173 7.33 11.70 -13.60
C GLY A 173 8.70 12.27 -13.19
N ASP A 174 8.82 13.61 -13.23
CA ASP A 174 10.01 14.38 -12.84
C ASP A 174 10.33 14.34 -11.33
N ALA A 175 9.62 13.51 -10.56
CA ALA A 175 9.85 13.33 -9.14
C ALA A 175 11.25 12.74 -8.90
N ARG A 176 12.21 13.61 -8.58
CA ARG A 176 13.63 13.28 -8.31
C ARG A 176 13.85 12.56 -6.97
N GLY A 177 12.91 11.75 -6.50
CA GLY A 177 13.05 10.98 -5.25
C GLY A 177 13.19 11.78 -3.95
N GLY A 178 13.16 13.11 -3.98
CA GLY A 178 13.33 13.96 -2.80
C GLY A 178 12.24 13.72 -1.73
N ALA A 179 10.99 13.53 -2.13
CA ALA A 179 9.92 13.17 -1.20
C ALA A 179 10.17 11.82 -0.52
N ALA A 180 10.69 10.83 -1.26
CA ALA A 180 11.03 9.51 -0.73
C ALA A 180 12.08 9.60 0.39
N LEU A 181 13.12 10.43 0.18
CA LEU A 181 14.15 10.69 1.19
C LEU A 181 13.58 11.39 2.42
N SER A 182 12.82 12.47 2.21
CA SER A 182 12.26 13.27 3.31
C SER A 182 11.31 12.45 4.18
N ILE A 183 10.44 11.64 3.57
CA ILE A 183 9.50 10.80 4.33
C ILE A 183 10.30 9.78 5.16
N ARG A 184 11.27 9.10 4.56
CA ARG A 184 12.05 8.09 5.28
C ARG A 184 12.93 8.69 6.37
N SER A 185 13.55 9.84 6.14
CA SER A 185 14.39 10.51 7.14
C SER A 185 13.60 10.96 8.37
N VAL A 186 12.32 11.32 8.20
CA VAL A 186 11.47 11.79 9.30
C VAL A 186 10.77 10.62 10.00
N THR A 187 10.21 9.69 9.24
CA THR A 187 9.35 8.62 9.79
C THR A 187 10.08 7.33 10.10
N GLY A 188 11.26 7.10 9.49
CA GLY A 188 11.98 5.81 9.53
C GLY A 188 11.29 4.68 8.75
N VAL A 189 10.10 4.91 8.20
CA VAL A 189 9.30 3.88 7.52
C VAL A 189 9.99 3.48 6.22
N PRO A 190 10.19 2.17 5.94
CA PRO A 190 10.87 1.73 4.73
C PRO A 190 9.98 1.82 3.49
N ILE A 191 10.59 2.13 2.35
CA ILE A 191 9.90 2.07 1.05
C ILE A 191 9.96 0.62 0.55
N LYS A 192 8.79 0.04 0.27
CA LYS A 192 8.68 -1.36 -0.19
C LYS A 192 8.56 -1.43 -1.72
N PHE A 193 7.79 -0.52 -2.31
CA PHE A 193 7.51 -0.51 -3.75
C PHE A 193 7.45 0.89 -4.34
N LEU A 194 7.70 0.95 -5.65
CA LEU A 194 7.51 2.13 -6.50
C LEU A 194 6.45 1.83 -7.58
N GLY A 195 5.46 2.71 -7.69
CA GLY A 195 4.53 2.76 -8.81
C GLY A 195 5.07 3.68 -9.90
N VAL A 196 5.43 3.09 -11.05
CA VAL A 196 6.18 3.74 -12.16
C VAL A 196 5.33 3.84 -13.44
N GLY A 197 4.06 4.20 -13.30
CA GLY A 197 3.13 4.35 -14.42
C GLY A 197 1.72 3.87 -14.11
N GLU A 198 0.82 3.97 -15.08
CA GLU A 198 -0.62 3.67 -14.87
C GLU A 198 -0.99 2.20 -15.06
N LYS A 199 -0.22 1.46 -15.88
CA LYS A 199 -0.51 0.05 -16.20
C LYS A 199 -0.45 -0.85 -14.97
N THR A 200 -1.21 -1.94 -14.97
CA THR A 200 -1.32 -2.86 -13.82
C THR A 200 -0.04 -3.63 -13.49
N ASP A 201 0.95 -3.65 -14.39
CA ASP A 201 2.29 -4.20 -14.18
C ASP A 201 3.34 -3.16 -13.78
N ALA A 202 2.98 -1.87 -13.71
CA ALA A 202 3.88 -0.78 -13.34
C ALA A 202 4.02 -0.64 -11.81
N LEU A 203 4.41 -1.72 -11.14
CA LEU A 203 4.82 -1.76 -9.73
C LEU A 203 6.14 -2.52 -9.64
N GLN A 204 7.13 -1.89 -9.03
CA GLN A 204 8.47 -2.43 -8.90
C GLN A 204 8.87 -2.50 -7.42
N PRO A 205 9.55 -3.57 -6.97
CA PRO A 205 10.20 -3.56 -5.67
C PRO A 205 11.15 -2.38 -5.57
N PHE A 206 11.24 -1.79 -4.38
CA PHE A 206 12.13 -0.69 -4.15
C PHE A 206 13.57 -1.17 -3.95
N TYR A 207 14.50 -0.58 -4.71
CA TYR A 207 15.94 -0.78 -4.57
C TYR A 207 16.60 0.56 -4.27
N PRO A 208 17.11 0.76 -3.04
CA PRO A 208 17.75 2.00 -2.59
C PRO A 208 18.83 2.51 -3.54
N GLU A 209 19.64 1.61 -4.09
CA GLU A 209 20.77 1.89 -4.99
C GLU A 209 20.30 2.54 -6.29
N ARG A 210 19.20 2.03 -6.86
CA ARG A 210 18.63 2.54 -8.10
C ARG A 210 18.10 3.96 -7.91
N LEU A 211 17.39 4.21 -6.81
CA LEU A 211 16.91 5.56 -6.51
C LEU A 211 18.08 6.51 -6.24
N ALA A 212 19.08 6.08 -5.47
CA ALA A 212 20.27 6.88 -5.20
C ALA A 212 21.00 7.29 -6.50
N SER A 213 21.19 6.34 -7.42
CA SER A 213 21.80 6.61 -8.73
C SER A 213 21.00 7.63 -9.56
N ARG A 214 19.67 7.47 -9.59
CA ARG A 214 18.77 8.40 -10.29
C ARG A 214 18.82 9.81 -9.70
N ILE A 215 18.93 9.95 -8.37
CA ILE A 215 19.07 11.25 -7.68
C ILE A 215 20.41 11.91 -8.03
N LEU A 216 21.48 11.13 -8.11
CA LEU A 216 22.83 11.60 -8.44
C LEU A 216 23.04 11.83 -9.94
N GLY A 217 22.03 11.58 -10.79
CA GLY A 217 22.12 11.74 -12.23
C GLY A 217 23.00 10.70 -12.92
N MET A 218 23.28 9.57 -12.27
CA MET A 218 24.21 8.55 -12.74
C MET A 218 23.59 7.47 -13.65
N GLY A 219 22.32 7.63 -14.07
CA GLY A 219 21.61 6.62 -14.87
C GLY A 219 21.26 5.35 -14.07
N ASP A 220 20.42 4.47 -14.63
CA ASP A 220 20.09 3.20 -13.98
C ASP A 220 21.34 2.28 -14.00
N VAL A 221 21.86 1.95 -12.82
CA VAL A 221 22.83 0.87 -12.67
C VAL A 221 22.04 -0.45 -12.77
N LEU A 222 22.19 -1.15 -13.89
CA LEU A 222 21.51 -2.41 -14.19
C LEU A 222 21.88 -3.52 -13.21
#